data_AF-A0A6B3B193-F1
#
_entry.id   AF-A0A6B3B193-F1
#
_cell.length_a   1.000
_cell.length_b   1.000
_cell.length_c   1.000
_cell.angle_alpha   90.00
_cell.angle_beta   90.00
_cell.angle_gamma   90.00
#
_symmetry.space_group_name_H-M   'P 1'
#
loop_
_entity.id
_entity.type
_entity.pdbx_description
1 polymer ?
#
loop_
_entity_poly.entity_id
_entity_poly.type
_entity_poly.pdbx_seq_one_letter_code
_entity_poly.pdbx_strand_id
1 'polypeptide(L)'
;MPEGIPTVTVRGRFLALDGKPRRGQVEFRVPDTVTFDAHDVILSGPVIATLDPQGVFSVQLPATDAPGMVPSGWSYTVTERLSGVDANRPPYHILLPASDPDVSLDDLAPTDPGTPDYVAVHGRSAYEVAVANGFAGTETEWLASLKGEQGVPGVVQSVNGHTDPDVVLAASDVGAVPSTGGTYTGTLRVDTAQHGFTSKSTVTAAGHAITAWMAATSGTGSALNAVSDNPGFSAVQVSGKETGTGTIKVTHARPGPDVDDAGAAALSVDLTGEGTKAQGLFITSTVNRADGDLGTLGNLITVRNTKGRDDFRMAANGRIAMGGPIGYNPTALLDLRMPDTTAPALVTRSAGTTGANMAEWQRSSDGSVRTRISSQCQIVTLETLYAAGIGLQIGGTSVTFGGGSGVLGITNAAVEPSAATIAGGGALYVKDGALYWIGSDGTKTLLAPA
;
A
#
# COMPACT_ATOMS: atom_id res chain seq x y z
N MET A 1 -94.16 15.16 -20.32
CA MET A 1 -94.33 15.25 -18.85
C MET A 1 -94.34 16.72 -18.44
N PRO A 2 -95.09 17.11 -17.41
CA PRO A 2 -94.99 18.46 -16.82
C PRO A 2 -93.56 18.77 -16.40
N GLU A 3 -93.15 20.03 -16.51
CA GLU A 3 -91.84 20.50 -16.09
C GLU A 3 -91.71 20.40 -14.56
N GLY A 4 -90.58 19.88 -14.07
CA GLY A 4 -90.28 19.76 -12.64
C GLY A 4 -90.51 18.39 -11.99
N ILE A 5 -91.21 17.47 -12.65
CA ILE A 5 -91.28 16.07 -12.19
C ILE A 5 -90.02 15.33 -12.65
N PRO A 6 -89.20 14.75 -11.73
CA PRO A 6 -88.06 13.93 -12.12
C PRO A 6 -88.51 12.75 -12.97
N THR A 7 -87.79 12.49 -14.05
CA THR A 7 -88.11 11.42 -14.99
C THR A 7 -86.89 10.56 -15.26
N VAL A 8 -87.15 9.29 -15.52
CA VAL A 8 -86.17 8.29 -15.94
C VAL A 8 -86.48 7.89 -17.37
N THR A 9 -85.45 7.88 -18.21
CA THR A 9 -85.55 7.31 -19.56
C THR A 9 -85.34 5.81 -19.46
N VAL A 10 -86.35 5.03 -19.82
CA VAL A 10 -86.26 3.57 -19.91
C VAL A 10 -86.11 3.18 -21.38
N ARG A 11 -85.04 2.45 -21.67
CA ARG A 11 -84.75 1.91 -23.00
C ARG A 11 -84.85 0.39 -22.97
N GLY A 12 -85.16 -0.22 -24.11
CA GLY A 12 -85.05 -1.67 -24.21
C GLY A 12 -85.11 -2.14 -25.64
N ARG A 13 -84.57 -3.34 -25.88
CA ARG A 13 -84.50 -3.96 -27.20
C ARG A 13 -84.93 -5.42 -27.11
N PHE A 14 -85.91 -5.80 -27.92
CA PHE A 14 -86.40 -7.17 -28.00
C PHE A 14 -86.04 -7.80 -29.34
N LEU A 15 -85.30 -8.89 -29.29
CA LEU A 15 -84.91 -9.70 -30.44
C LEU A 15 -85.44 -11.12 -30.27
N ALA A 16 -85.74 -11.79 -31.38
CA ALA A 16 -85.90 -13.25 -31.41
C ALA A 16 -84.53 -13.93 -31.29
N LEU A 17 -84.50 -15.22 -30.95
CA LEU A 17 -83.26 -16.00 -30.84
C LEU A 17 -82.48 -16.07 -32.16
N ASP A 18 -83.15 -15.89 -33.30
CA ASP A 18 -82.52 -15.78 -34.62
C ASP A 18 -81.97 -14.36 -34.93
N GLY A 19 -81.97 -13.47 -33.94
CA GLY A 19 -81.46 -12.10 -34.02
C GLY A 19 -82.41 -11.09 -34.67
N LYS A 20 -83.60 -11.51 -35.14
CA LYS A 20 -84.55 -10.59 -35.77
C LYS A 20 -85.27 -9.71 -34.74
N PRO A 21 -85.48 -8.42 -35.03
CA PRO A 21 -86.33 -7.55 -34.23
C PRO A 21 -87.72 -8.14 -33.94
N ARG A 22 -88.12 -8.12 -32.67
CA ARG A 22 -89.51 -8.40 -32.29
C ARG A 22 -90.37 -7.17 -32.57
N ARG A 23 -91.67 -7.40 -32.77
CA ARG A 23 -92.70 -6.36 -32.86
C ARG A 23 -93.62 -6.50 -31.66
N GLY A 24 -94.20 -5.40 -31.20
CA GLY A 24 -95.08 -5.40 -30.04
C GLY A 24 -94.97 -4.11 -29.26
N GLN A 25 -95.36 -4.17 -27.99
CA GLN A 25 -95.31 -3.03 -27.08
C GLN A 25 -94.96 -3.47 -25.67
N VAL A 26 -94.36 -2.57 -24.90
CA VAL A 26 -94.16 -2.72 -23.45
C VAL A 26 -95.08 -1.74 -22.74
N GLU A 27 -95.82 -2.24 -21.77
CA GLU A 27 -96.78 -1.49 -20.98
C GLU A 27 -96.22 -1.24 -19.59
N PHE A 28 -96.11 0.02 -19.19
CA PHE A 28 -95.68 0.44 -17.87
C PHE A 28 -96.88 0.99 -17.11
N ARG A 29 -97.28 0.30 -16.05
CA ARG A 29 -98.47 0.62 -15.29
C ARG A 29 -98.11 1.09 -13.89
N VAL A 30 -98.63 2.26 -13.54
CA VAL A 30 -98.66 2.76 -12.17
C VAL A 30 -99.78 2.07 -11.38
N PRO A 31 -99.81 2.13 -10.04
CA PRO A 31 -101.02 1.84 -9.25
C PRO A 31 -102.21 2.65 -9.75
N ASP A 32 -103.45 2.25 -9.41
CA ASP A 32 -104.73 2.80 -9.94
C ASP A 32 -104.69 4.29 -10.30
N THR A 33 -104.07 5.13 -9.47
CA THR A 33 -103.69 6.51 -9.80
C THR A 33 -102.46 6.95 -9.00
N VAL A 34 -101.58 7.79 -9.58
CA VAL A 34 -100.49 8.50 -8.88
C VAL A 34 -100.70 10.01 -9.02
N THR A 35 -100.82 10.74 -7.92
CA THR A 35 -100.95 12.21 -7.91
C THR A 35 -99.62 12.86 -7.59
N PHE A 36 -99.36 14.01 -8.22
CA PHE A 36 -98.24 14.90 -7.92
C PHE A 36 -98.82 16.22 -7.45
N ASP A 37 -99.04 16.35 -6.15
CA ASP A 37 -99.80 17.46 -5.56
C ASP A 37 -99.14 18.82 -5.86
N ALA A 38 -97.81 18.88 -5.86
CA ALA A 38 -97.05 20.10 -6.17
C ALA A 38 -97.13 20.52 -7.65
N HIS A 39 -97.62 19.64 -8.54
CA HIS A 39 -97.67 19.86 -9.98
C HIS A 39 -99.11 19.82 -10.53
N ASP A 40 -100.14 19.70 -9.67
CA ASP A 40 -101.56 19.59 -10.03
C ASP A 40 -101.84 18.50 -11.09
N VAL A 41 -101.10 17.39 -11.05
CA VAL A 41 -101.16 16.32 -12.06
C VAL A 41 -101.60 15.01 -11.45
N ILE A 42 -102.55 14.36 -12.11
CA ILE A 42 -103.02 13.01 -11.82
C ILE A 42 -102.62 12.10 -12.99
N LEU A 43 -101.73 11.14 -12.73
CA LEU A 43 -101.34 10.12 -13.70
C LEU A 43 -102.16 8.85 -13.46
N SER A 44 -102.83 8.38 -14.51
CA SER A 44 -103.62 7.16 -14.47
C SER A 44 -103.47 6.39 -15.77
N GLY A 45 -103.70 5.07 -15.69
CA GLY A 45 -103.56 4.16 -16.81
C GLY A 45 -102.11 3.84 -17.18
N PRO A 46 -101.90 2.93 -18.12
CA PRO A 46 -100.57 2.53 -18.53
C PRO A 46 -99.95 3.48 -19.56
N VAL A 47 -98.63 3.63 -19.50
CA VAL A 47 -97.83 4.16 -20.60
C VAL A 47 -97.44 3.01 -21.51
N ILE A 48 -97.79 3.12 -22.81
CA ILE A 48 -97.51 2.09 -23.81
C ILE A 48 -96.34 2.54 -24.69
N ALA A 49 -95.22 1.83 -24.61
CA ALA A 49 -94.06 2.01 -25.47
C ALA A 49 -94.10 1.00 -26.62
N THR A 50 -94.38 1.46 -27.84
CA THR A 50 -94.39 0.60 -29.04
C THR A 50 -92.97 0.36 -29.54
N LEU A 51 -92.63 -0.89 -29.89
CA LEU A 51 -91.34 -1.21 -30.48
C LEU A 51 -91.24 -0.67 -31.91
N ASP A 52 -90.11 -0.04 -32.23
CA ASP A 52 -89.77 0.39 -33.59
C ASP A 52 -89.43 -0.81 -34.51
N PRO A 53 -89.19 -0.60 -35.82
CA PRO A 53 -88.82 -1.68 -36.73
C PRO A 53 -87.54 -2.44 -36.36
N GLN A 54 -86.70 -1.88 -35.49
CA GLN A 54 -85.47 -2.46 -34.96
C GLN A 54 -85.69 -3.21 -33.63
N GLY A 55 -86.92 -3.22 -33.13
CA GLY A 55 -87.33 -3.92 -31.91
C GLY A 55 -86.98 -3.14 -30.65
N VAL A 56 -86.72 -1.83 -30.78
CA VAL A 56 -86.28 -0.95 -29.70
C VAL A 56 -87.44 -0.06 -29.24
N PHE A 57 -87.47 0.28 -27.96
CA PHE A 57 -88.26 1.40 -27.46
C PHE A 57 -87.40 2.31 -26.57
N SER A 58 -87.84 3.55 -26.45
CA SER A 58 -87.36 4.51 -25.46
C SER A 58 -88.56 5.28 -24.94
N VAL A 59 -88.78 5.28 -23.64
CA VAL A 59 -89.91 5.98 -23.01
C VAL A 59 -89.44 6.72 -21.77
N GLN A 60 -89.96 7.92 -21.57
CA GLN A 60 -89.66 8.72 -20.39
C GLN A 60 -90.80 8.53 -19.37
N LEU A 61 -90.47 8.03 -18.19
CA LEU A 61 -91.41 7.72 -17.11
C LEU A 61 -91.07 8.53 -15.86
N PRO A 62 -92.05 8.96 -15.05
CA PRO A 62 -91.78 9.56 -13.74
C PRO A 62 -90.95 8.63 -12.85
N ALA A 63 -90.00 9.21 -12.11
CA ALA A 63 -89.20 8.46 -11.15
C ALA A 63 -90.09 7.93 -10.00
N THR A 64 -89.82 6.71 -9.52
CA THR A 64 -90.58 6.05 -8.44
C THR A 64 -90.25 6.58 -7.04
N ASP A 65 -89.29 7.51 -6.93
CA ASP A 65 -88.90 8.25 -5.73
C ASP A 65 -89.06 9.79 -5.89
N ALA A 66 -89.81 10.22 -6.92
CA ALA A 66 -90.08 11.63 -7.17
C ALA A 66 -90.71 12.32 -5.94
N PRO A 67 -90.21 13.52 -5.53
CA PRO A 67 -90.75 14.23 -4.39
C PRO A 67 -92.23 14.61 -4.55
N GLY A 68 -93.03 14.44 -3.49
CA GLY A 68 -94.42 14.92 -3.45
C GLY A 68 -95.44 14.09 -4.22
N MET A 69 -95.11 12.85 -4.61
CA MET A 69 -96.09 11.92 -5.21
C MET A 69 -96.90 11.15 -4.15
N VAL A 70 -98.15 10.81 -4.48
CA VAL A 70 -99.04 9.98 -3.66
C VAL A 70 -99.71 8.89 -4.53
N PRO A 71 -99.65 7.60 -4.14
CA PRO A 71 -98.91 7.05 -3.00
C PRO A 71 -97.39 7.14 -3.18
N SER A 72 -96.62 6.96 -2.12
CA SER A 72 -95.16 6.79 -2.16
C SER A 72 -94.77 5.31 -2.06
N GLY A 73 -93.55 4.95 -2.48
CA GLY A 73 -93.03 3.58 -2.35
C GLY A 73 -93.67 2.55 -3.29
N TRP A 74 -94.26 2.98 -4.40
CA TRP A 74 -94.80 2.10 -5.43
C TRP A 74 -93.75 1.75 -6.49
N SER A 75 -94.04 0.74 -7.30
CA SER A 75 -93.23 0.30 -8.43
C SER A 75 -94.06 0.25 -9.71
N TYR A 76 -93.42 0.38 -10.87
CA TYR A 76 -94.11 0.15 -12.13
C TYR A 76 -94.36 -1.34 -12.31
N THR A 77 -95.59 -1.70 -12.68
CA THR A 77 -95.89 -3.03 -13.21
C THR A 77 -95.63 -3.01 -14.71
N VAL A 78 -94.65 -3.79 -15.16
CA VAL A 78 -94.25 -3.90 -16.56
C VAL A 78 -94.91 -5.12 -17.17
N THR A 79 -95.61 -4.95 -18.29
CA THR A 79 -96.17 -6.04 -19.09
C THR A 79 -95.66 -5.98 -20.52
N GLU A 80 -95.02 -7.06 -20.97
CA GLU A 80 -94.51 -7.15 -22.33
C GLU A 80 -95.53 -7.85 -23.24
N ARG A 81 -95.96 -7.16 -24.31
CA ARG A 81 -96.92 -7.66 -25.31
C ARG A 81 -96.22 -7.79 -26.65
N LEU A 82 -95.44 -8.87 -26.82
CA LEU A 82 -94.61 -9.14 -28.00
C LEU A 82 -95.29 -10.12 -28.97
N SER A 83 -95.12 -9.93 -30.27
CA SER A 83 -95.65 -10.84 -31.30
C SER A 83 -94.77 -12.08 -31.49
N GLY A 84 -95.41 -13.23 -31.67
CA GLY A 84 -94.73 -14.51 -31.91
C GLY A 84 -93.98 -15.09 -30.70
N VAL A 85 -94.37 -14.68 -29.50
CA VAL A 85 -94.00 -15.30 -28.21
C VAL A 85 -95.31 -15.84 -27.62
N ASP A 86 -95.32 -17.08 -27.13
CA ASP A 86 -96.50 -17.60 -26.42
C ASP A 86 -96.82 -16.66 -25.26
N ALA A 87 -98.06 -16.15 -25.22
CA ALA A 87 -98.46 -14.87 -24.61
C ALA A 87 -98.43 -14.77 -23.07
N ASN A 88 -97.57 -15.53 -22.38
CA ASN A 88 -97.65 -15.76 -20.93
C ASN A 88 -96.38 -15.40 -20.13
N ARG A 89 -95.56 -14.40 -20.54
CA ARG A 89 -94.57 -13.84 -19.58
C ARG A 89 -95.33 -13.02 -18.53
N PRO A 90 -95.28 -13.38 -17.23
CA PRO A 90 -96.00 -12.64 -16.19
C PRO A 90 -95.50 -11.19 -16.09
N PRO A 91 -96.36 -10.24 -15.67
CA PRO A 91 -95.92 -8.90 -15.33
C PRO A 91 -94.87 -8.92 -14.21
N TYR A 92 -93.98 -7.93 -14.18
CA TYR A 92 -92.97 -7.77 -13.13
C TYR A 92 -92.87 -6.33 -12.66
N HIS A 93 -92.26 -6.14 -11.50
CA HIS A 93 -92.14 -4.84 -10.86
C HIS A 93 -90.75 -4.24 -11.04
N ILE A 94 -90.67 -2.94 -11.37
CA ILE A 94 -89.40 -2.20 -11.43
C ILE A 94 -89.48 -0.89 -10.62
N LEU A 95 -88.35 -0.49 -10.05
CA LEU A 95 -88.13 0.84 -9.49
C LEU A 95 -87.32 1.67 -10.49
N LEU A 96 -87.65 2.96 -10.60
CA LEU A 96 -86.97 3.92 -11.47
C LEU A 96 -86.54 5.12 -10.61
N PRO A 97 -85.43 5.02 -9.86
CA PRO A 97 -85.00 6.10 -8.97
C PRO A 97 -84.45 7.31 -9.75
N ALA A 98 -84.66 8.52 -9.23
CA ALA A 98 -84.22 9.75 -9.88
C ALA A 98 -82.68 9.88 -9.98
N SER A 99 -81.93 9.15 -9.16
CA SER A 99 -80.46 9.08 -9.23
C SER A 99 -79.94 8.28 -10.42
N ASP A 100 -80.80 7.50 -11.08
CA ASP A 100 -80.47 6.72 -12.27
C ASP A 100 -81.36 7.16 -13.45
N PRO A 101 -81.06 8.32 -14.08
CA PRO A 101 -81.96 8.97 -15.03
C PRO A 101 -82.06 8.29 -16.40
N ASP A 102 -81.22 7.28 -16.69
CA ASP A 102 -81.16 6.57 -17.97
C ASP A 102 -80.87 5.09 -17.73
N VAL A 103 -81.88 4.24 -17.84
CA VAL A 103 -81.82 2.82 -17.50
C VAL A 103 -82.21 1.93 -18.68
N SER A 104 -81.55 0.79 -18.78
CA SER A 104 -81.92 -0.26 -19.73
C SER A 104 -82.83 -1.27 -19.06
N LEU A 105 -83.94 -1.63 -19.72
CA LEU A 105 -84.92 -2.56 -19.18
C LEU A 105 -84.34 -3.96 -18.98
N ASP A 106 -83.31 -4.37 -19.73
CA ASP A 106 -82.62 -5.64 -19.56
C ASP A 106 -81.80 -5.74 -18.26
N ASP A 107 -81.34 -4.62 -17.70
CA ASP A 107 -80.68 -4.61 -16.39
C ASP A 107 -81.68 -4.73 -15.23
N LEU A 108 -82.94 -4.34 -15.48
CA LEU A 108 -84.01 -4.32 -14.48
C LEU A 108 -84.97 -5.51 -14.58
N ALA A 109 -85.12 -6.08 -15.78
CA ALA A 109 -86.07 -7.15 -16.04
C ALA A 109 -85.56 -8.48 -15.46
N PRO A 110 -86.34 -9.17 -14.62
CA PRO A 110 -85.94 -10.47 -14.08
C PRO A 110 -85.96 -11.54 -15.18
N THR A 111 -84.98 -12.44 -15.18
CA THR A 111 -84.91 -13.53 -16.17
C THR A 111 -86.11 -14.50 -16.07
N ASP A 112 -86.67 -14.69 -14.87
CA ASP A 112 -87.91 -15.44 -14.62
C ASP A 112 -88.85 -14.65 -13.68
N PRO A 113 -89.83 -13.90 -14.23
CA PRO A 113 -90.82 -13.17 -13.43
C PRO A 113 -91.76 -14.04 -12.59
N GLY A 114 -91.84 -15.36 -12.85
CA GLY A 114 -92.77 -16.27 -12.19
C GLY A 114 -92.28 -16.85 -10.86
N THR A 115 -91.03 -16.61 -10.50
CA THR A 115 -90.39 -17.03 -9.24
C THR A 115 -90.23 -15.83 -8.29
N PRO A 116 -90.40 -16.01 -6.96
CA PRO A 116 -91.06 -15.02 -6.08
C PRO A 116 -90.45 -13.61 -6.07
N ASP A 117 -91.35 -12.62 -5.99
CA ASP A 117 -91.15 -11.15 -6.07
C ASP A 117 -89.85 -10.62 -5.44
N TYR A 118 -88.92 -10.19 -6.28
CA TYR A 118 -87.74 -9.42 -5.87
C TYR A 118 -88.14 -7.94 -5.72
N VAL A 119 -88.26 -7.45 -4.48
CA VAL A 119 -88.33 -6.00 -4.22
C VAL A 119 -86.89 -5.49 -4.10
N ALA A 120 -86.42 -4.71 -5.07
CA ALA A 120 -85.12 -4.05 -4.97
C ALA A 120 -85.13 -2.98 -3.86
N VAL A 121 -84.15 -3.01 -2.95
CA VAL A 121 -83.95 -1.99 -1.90
C VAL A 121 -82.51 -1.46 -2.01
N HIS A 122 -82.33 -0.14 -2.03
CA HIS A 122 -81.02 0.53 -2.17
C HIS A 122 -80.32 0.78 -0.81
N GLY A 123 -79.00 0.59 -0.71
CA GLY A 123 -78.16 0.83 0.49
C GLY A 123 -77.24 2.08 0.40
N ARG A 124 -76.70 2.58 1.54
CA ARG A 124 -75.85 3.80 1.61
C ARG A 124 -74.40 3.60 1.14
N SER A 125 -73.72 4.67 0.67
CA SER A 125 -72.30 4.67 0.26
C SER A 125 -71.30 4.79 1.43
N ALA A 126 -70.02 4.47 1.22
CA ALA A 126 -68.98 4.53 2.26
C ALA A 126 -68.69 5.97 2.75
N TYR A 127 -68.75 6.96 1.85
CA TYR A 127 -68.68 8.37 2.21
C TYR A 127 -69.92 8.82 3.00
N GLU A 128 -71.12 8.36 2.62
CA GLU A 128 -72.35 8.61 3.40
C GLU A 128 -72.27 8.01 4.81
N VAL A 129 -71.61 6.86 4.97
CA VAL A 129 -71.30 6.28 6.29
C VAL A 129 -70.27 7.14 7.04
N ALA A 130 -69.23 7.65 6.38
CA ALA A 130 -68.27 8.55 7.01
C ALA A 130 -68.93 9.85 7.50
N VAL A 131 -69.79 10.46 6.69
CA VAL A 131 -70.60 11.65 7.06
C VAL A 131 -71.55 11.32 8.20
N ALA A 132 -72.25 10.18 8.14
CA ALA A 132 -73.12 9.73 9.23
C ALA A 132 -72.36 9.49 10.55
N ASN A 133 -71.07 9.17 10.49
CA ASN A 133 -70.19 9.02 11.64
C ASN A 133 -69.39 10.30 11.98
N GLY A 134 -69.78 11.46 11.43
CA GLY A 134 -69.28 12.77 11.84
C GLY A 134 -68.14 13.33 10.99
N PHE A 135 -67.83 12.74 9.84
CA PHE A 135 -66.93 13.38 8.86
C PHE A 135 -67.61 14.63 8.27
N ALA A 136 -66.96 15.78 8.43
CA ALA A 136 -67.39 17.05 7.85
C ALA A 136 -66.41 17.45 6.74
N GLY A 137 -66.87 17.38 5.50
CA GLY A 137 -66.07 17.67 4.31
C GLY A 137 -66.67 16.95 3.11
N THR A 138 -66.20 17.29 1.92
CA THR A 138 -66.53 16.63 0.65
C THR A 138 -65.84 15.26 0.54
N GLU A 139 -66.31 14.41 -0.37
CA GLU A 139 -65.69 13.11 -0.65
C GLU A 139 -64.21 13.23 -1.06
N THR A 140 -63.87 14.31 -1.77
CA THR A 140 -62.48 14.63 -2.16
C THR A 140 -61.59 14.90 -0.95
N GLU A 141 -62.09 15.65 0.03
CA GLU A 141 -61.37 15.95 1.27
C GLU A 141 -61.22 14.69 2.14
N TRP A 142 -62.24 13.82 2.15
CA TRP A 142 -62.15 12.53 2.82
C TRP A 142 -61.02 11.67 2.25
N LEU A 143 -60.94 11.54 0.93
CA LEU A 143 -59.88 10.76 0.27
C LEU A 143 -58.48 11.32 0.51
N ALA A 144 -58.33 12.65 0.59
CA ALA A 144 -57.07 13.29 0.89
C ALA A 144 -56.59 12.99 2.33
N SER A 145 -57.52 12.88 3.28
CA SER A 145 -57.20 12.60 4.69
C SER A 145 -56.61 11.21 4.94
N LEU A 146 -56.77 10.28 4.00
CA LEU A 146 -56.31 8.89 4.15
C LEU A 146 -54.81 8.70 3.87
N LYS A 147 -54.07 9.73 3.47
CA LYS A 147 -52.62 9.67 3.23
C LYS A 147 -51.82 10.15 4.46
N GLY A 148 -50.95 9.29 4.98
CA GLY A 148 -50.06 9.63 6.10
C GLY A 148 -48.81 10.44 5.69
N GLU A 149 -48.19 11.11 6.67
CA GLU A 149 -46.93 11.85 6.51
C GLU A 149 -45.73 10.93 6.20
N GLN A 150 -44.72 11.47 5.53
CA GLN A 150 -43.46 10.76 5.26
C GLN A 150 -42.64 10.57 6.55
N GLY A 151 -42.13 9.37 6.79
CA GLY A 151 -41.28 9.06 7.96
C GLY A 151 -39.90 9.75 7.91
N VAL A 152 -39.32 9.99 9.09
CA VAL A 152 -37.96 10.57 9.24
C VAL A 152 -36.86 9.64 8.70
N PRO A 153 -35.78 10.18 8.09
CA PRO A 153 -34.62 9.39 7.68
C PRO A 153 -33.94 8.69 8.88
N GLY A 154 -33.43 7.46 8.69
CA GLY A 154 -32.78 6.68 9.75
C GLY A 154 -31.38 7.18 10.13
N VAL A 155 -31.03 7.08 11.43
CA VAL A 155 -29.65 7.23 11.95
C VAL A 155 -28.87 5.91 11.82
N VAL A 156 -27.53 5.98 11.86
CA VAL A 156 -26.66 4.80 11.89
C VAL A 156 -27.10 3.87 13.02
N GLN A 157 -27.53 2.65 12.68
CA GLN A 157 -28.11 1.72 13.65
C GLN A 157 -27.07 0.96 14.47
N SER A 158 -25.84 0.81 13.95
CA SER A 158 -24.72 0.32 14.75
C SER A 158 -23.35 0.66 14.14
N VAL A 159 -22.33 0.79 15.00
CA VAL A 159 -20.91 0.72 14.60
C VAL A 159 -20.22 -0.31 15.49
N ASN A 160 -19.64 -1.36 14.90
CA ASN A 160 -18.98 -2.46 15.62
C ASN A 160 -19.80 -3.05 16.80
N GLY A 161 -21.13 -3.10 16.67
CA GLY A 161 -22.03 -3.64 17.70
C GLY A 161 -22.55 -2.64 18.73
N HIS A 162 -22.11 -1.38 18.69
CA HIS A 162 -22.68 -0.30 19.51
C HIS A 162 -23.96 0.22 18.85
N THR A 163 -25.09 0.17 19.56
CA THR A 163 -26.43 0.58 19.06
C THR A 163 -27.06 1.73 19.85
N ASP A 164 -26.28 2.38 20.71
CA ASP A 164 -26.77 3.49 21.53
C ASP A 164 -27.07 4.74 20.67
N PRO A 165 -27.98 5.62 21.12
CA PRO A 165 -28.28 6.87 20.42
C PRO A 165 -27.04 7.76 20.19
N ASP A 166 -26.10 7.71 21.13
CA ASP A 166 -24.77 8.32 21.03
C ASP A 166 -23.71 7.22 20.98
N VAL A 167 -23.11 7.00 19.82
CA VAL A 167 -22.05 6.00 19.64
C VAL A 167 -20.69 6.61 20.00
N VAL A 168 -20.25 6.38 21.24
CA VAL A 168 -18.91 6.76 21.71
C VAL A 168 -17.97 5.57 21.52
N LEU A 169 -16.93 5.74 20.69
CA LEU A 169 -15.93 4.70 20.41
C LEU A 169 -14.57 5.08 21.01
N ALA A 170 -13.97 4.15 21.74
CA ALA A 170 -12.55 4.16 22.04
C ALA A 170 -11.74 3.62 20.85
N ALA A 171 -10.43 3.89 20.84
CA ALA A 171 -9.55 3.38 19.78
C ALA A 171 -9.58 1.84 19.68
N SER A 172 -9.72 1.15 20.82
CA SER A 172 -9.87 -0.31 20.89
C SER A 172 -11.09 -0.83 20.13
N ASP A 173 -12.19 -0.08 20.13
CA ASP A 173 -13.49 -0.52 19.60
C ASP A 173 -13.45 -0.64 18.07
N VAL A 174 -12.49 0.04 17.43
CA VAL A 174 -12.25 0.02 15.98
C VAL A 174 -10.86 -0.53 15.61
N GLY A 175 -10.13 -1.11 16.56
CA GLY A 175 -8.76 -1.61 16.33
C GLY A 175 -7.74 -0.51 15.98
N ALA A 176 -8.02 0.73 16.35
CA ALA A 176 -7.10 1.86 16.21
C ALA A 176 -6.13 1.94 17.40
N VAL A 177 -5.01 2.61 17.19
CA VAL A 177 -4.07 2.96 18.26
C VAL A 177 -4.47 4.32 18.83
N PRO A 178 -4.50 4.51 20.17
CA PRO A 178 -4.77 5.81 20.77
C PRO A 178 -3.80 6.90 20.28
N SER A 179 -4.24 8.16 20.35
CA SER A 179 -3.40 9.32 19.98
C SER A 179 -2.22 9.55 20.93
N THR A 180 -2.22 8.91 22.10
CA THR A 180 -1.13 8.95 23.08
C THR A 180 -1.00 7.60 23.75
N GLY A 181 0.18 6.98 23.65
CA GLY A 181 0.42 5.63 24.14
C GLY A 181 -0.36 4.56 23.34
N GLY A 182 -0.02 3.29 23.56
CA GLY A 182 -0.65 2.16 22.88
C GLY A 182 0.32 1.33 22.06
N THR A 183 -0.10 0.12 21.72
CA THR A 183 0.69 -0.85 20.95
C THR A 183 -0.18 -1.42 19.85
N TYR A 184 0.36 -1.44 18.63
CA TYR A 184 -0.25 -2.14 17.50
C TYR A 184 0.40 -3.52 17.36
N THR A 185 -0.39 -4.59 17.40
CA THR A 185 0.09 -5.98 17.41
C THR A 185 -0.06 -6.70 16.05
N GLY A 186 -0.39 -5.97 14.99
CA GLY A 186 -0.57 -6.51 13.63
C GLY A 186 0.50 -6.06 12.63
N THR A 187 0.23 -6.27 11.34
CA THR A 187 1.07 -5.75 10.24
C THR A 187 0.61 -4.36 9.85
N LEU A 188 1.54 -3.39 9.85
CA LEU A 188 1.29 -2.07 9.29
C LEU A 188 1.73 -2.03 7.82
N ARG A 189 0.77 -1.82 6.90
CA ARG A 189 1.06 -1.54 5.49
C ARG A 189 0.72 -0.08 5.21
N VAL A 190 1.68 0.67 4.67
CA VAL A 190 1.49 2.06 4.25
C VAL A 190 1.74 2.16 2.75
N ASP A 191 0.68 2.48 2.01
CA ASP A 191 0.70 2.61 0.56
C ASP A 191 0.33 4.06 0.20
N THR A 192 1.34 4.86 -0.15
CA THR A 192 1.19 6.31 -0.31
C THR A 192 1.98 6.80 -1.51
N ALA A 193 1.45 7.80 -2.22
CA ALA A 193 2.11 8.37 -3.39
C ALA A 193 3.31 9.29 -3.10
N GLN A 194 3.50 9.75 -1.85
CA GLN A 194 4.48 10.81 -1.54
C GLN A 194 5.39 10.52 -0.34
N HIS A 195 4.84 10.25 0.85
CA HIS A 195 5.63 9.90 2.04
C HIS A 195 4.96 8.76 2.81
N GLY A 196 5.69 7.67 3.06
CA GLY A 196 5.17 6.51 3.78
C GLY A 196 5.11 6.73 5.29
N PHE A 197 6.27 6.79 5.96
CA PHE A 197 6.36 6.86 7.42
C PHE A 197 7.38 7.92 7.84
N THR A 198 7.01 8.80 8.76
CA THR A 198 7.92 9.83 9.31
C THR A 198 7.80 9.86 10.82
N SER A 199 8.94 9.78 11.50
CA SER A 199 9.03 9.85 12.97
C SER A 199 10.07 10.87 13.38
N LYS A 200 9.75 11.69 14.39
CA LYS A 200 10.70 12.61 15.02
C LYS A 200 10.58 12.45 16.52
N SER A 201 11.69 12.16 17.18
CA SER A 201 11.78 12.25 18.64
C SER A 201 12.14 13.69 19.03
N THR A 202 11.36 14.27 19.93
CA THR A 202 11.63 15.60 20.54
C THR A 202 12.03 15.49 22.01
N VAL A 203 12.13 14.26 22.55
CA VAL A 203 12.48 14.07 23.96
C VAL A 203 13.93 14.50 24.22
N THR A 204 14.16 15.14 25.36
CA THR A 204 15.46 15.66 25.79
C THR A 204 16.31 14.62 26.53
N ALA A 205 15.75 13.45 26.82
CA ALA A 205 16.46 12.29 27.37
C ALA A 205 16.83 11.27 26.28
N ALA A 206 17.70 10.32 26.60
CA ALA A 206 18.21 9.26 25.72
C ALA A 206 17.09 8.34 25.17
N GLY A 207 16.38 8.80 24.15
CA GLY A 207 15.37 8.04 23.42
C GLY A 207 15.66 8.02 21.91
N HIS A 208 15.10 7.04 21.21
CA HIS A 208 15.24 6.89 19.76
C HIS A 208 13.96 7.33 19.04
N ALA A 209 14.07 7.83 17.80
CA ALA A 209 12.89 8.10 16.98
C ALA A 209 12.20 6.80 16.52
N ILE A 210 12.99 5.74 16.25
CA ILE A 210 12.54 4.40 15.88
C ILE A 210 13.47 3.39 16.53
N THR A 211 12.92 2.26 17.00
CA THR A 211 13.67 1.04 17.32
C THR A 211 13.05 -0.12 16.55
N ALA A 212 13.86 -0.82 15.75
CA ALA A 212 13.45 -2.03 15.05
C ALA A 212 14.19 -3.22 15.68
N TRP A 213 13.44 -4.20 16.18
CA TRP A 213 14.01 -5.33 16.93
C TRP A 213 13.43 -6.66 16.45
N MET A 214 14.28 -7.52 15.90
CA MET A 214 13.95 -8.92 15.64
C MET A 214 14.25 -9.73 16.90
N ALA A 215 13.22 -10.14 17.63
CA ALA A 215 13.37 -10.89 18.88
C ALA A 215 13.50 -12.41 18.67
N ALA A 216 13.18 -12.94 17.48
CA ALA A 216 13.33 -14.36 17.22
C ALA A 216 14.82 -14.76 17.18
N THR A 217 15.12 -15.94 17.72
CA THR A 217 16.48 -16.48 17.86
C THR A 217 16.87 -17.46 16.75
N SER A 218 16.01 -17.67 15.76
CA SER A 218 16.25 -18.55 14.60
C SER A 218 15.41 -18.11 13.39
N GLY A 219 15.73 -18.67 12.21
CA GLY A 219 15.08 -18.34 10.94
C GLY A 219 15.86 -17.32 10.11
N THR A 220 15.23 -16.82 9.04
CA THR A 220 15.85 -15.92 8.04
C THR A 220 15.33 -14.49 8.10
N GLY A 221 14.59 -14.13 9.16
CA GLY A 221 14.06 -12.78 9.34
C GLY A 221 15.15 -11.77 9.66
N SER A 222 15.01 -10.54 9.17
CA SER A 222 15.87 -9.40 9.52
C SER A 222 15.08 -8.35 10.29
N ALA A 223 15.73 -7.64 11.22
CA ALA A 223 15.08 -6.56 11.97
C ALA A 223 14.64 -5.39 11.08
N LEU A 224 15.40 -5.12 10.02
CA LEU A 224 15.09 -4.13 9.00
C LEU A 224 15.55 -4.65 7.64
N ASN A 225 14.67 -4.57 6.65
CA ASN A 225 15.00 -4.80 5.24
C ASN A 225 14.53 -3.59 4.44
N ALA A 226 15.40 -3.04 3.60
CA ALA A 226 15.12 -1.86 2.78
C ALA A 226 15.49 -2.15 1.32
N VAL A 227 14.53 -1.93 0.42
CA VAL A 227 14.65 -2.22 -1.01
C VAL A 227 14.17 -1.01 -1.80
N SER A 228 14.84 -0.69 -2.91
CA SER A 228 14.44 0.37 -3.82
C SER A 228 14.63 -0.10 -5.27
N ASP A 229 13.57 0.01 -6.05
CA ASP A 229 13.62 -0.20 -7.51
C ASP A 229 13.94 1.10 -8.26
N ASN A 230 14.08 2.22 -7.56
CA ASN A 230 14.38 3.53 -8.16
C ASN A 230 15.88 3.65 -8.49
N PRO A 231 16.27 3.74 -9.77
CA PRO A 231 17.68 3.85 -10.16
C PRO A 231 18.25 5.27 -9.98
N GLY A 232 17.41 6.28 -9.78
CA GLY A 232 17.82 7.69 -9.73
C GLY A 232 18.29 8.17 -8.35
N PHE A 233 18.06 7.40 -7.28
CA PHE A 233 18.33 7.81 -5.91
C PHE A 233 18.82 6.64 -5.04
N SER A 234 19.55 6.95 -3.96
CA SER A 234 20.00 5.95 -2.98
C SER A 234 18.81 5.31 -2.24
N ALA A 235 18.81 3.98 -2.13
CA ALA A 235 17.80 3.24 -1.37
C ALA A 235 17.72 3.65 0.11
N VAL A 236 18.87 3.99 0.70
CA VAL A 236 18.98 4.47 2.09
C VAL A 236 19.90 5.67 2.14
N GLN A 237 19.49 6.73 2.84
CA GLN A 237 20.30 7.92 3.12
C GLN A 237 20.35 8.14 4.64
N VAL A 238 21.55 8.41 5.17
CA VAL A 238 21.75 8.67 6.60
C VAL A 238 22.61 9.92 6.74
N SER A 239 22.21 10.83 7.64
CA SER A 239 22.93 12.07 7.90
C SER A 239 22.93 12.37 9.40
N GLY A 240 24.06 12.81 9.92
CA GLY A 240 24.30 13.05 11.34
C GLY A 240 25.32 14.17 11.56
N LYS A 241 25.48 14.60 12.80
CA LYS A 241 26.37 15.71 13.22
C LYS A 241 27.08 15.39 14.53
N GLU A 242 27.59 14.17 14.63
CA GLU A 242 28.19 13.62 15.85
C GLU A 242 29.53 14.31 16.16
N THR A 243 29.82 14.56 17.44
CA THR A 243 31.10 15.16 17.89
C THR A 243 32.13 14.13 18.35
N GLY A 244 31.71 12.88 18.60
CA GLY A 244 32.58 11.83 19.16
C GLY A 244 32.14 10.40 18.86
N THR A 245 31.18 10.20 17.96
CA THR A 245 30.66 8.88 17.55
C THR A 245 30.54 8.83 16.02
N GLY A 246 30.35 7.64 15.45
CA GLY A 246 30.03 7.51 14.03
C GLY A 246 28.56 7.79 13.75
N THR A 247 28.26 8.41 12.61
CA THR A 247 26.89 8.59 12.10
C THR A 247 26.15 7.27 11.94
N ILE A 248 26.86 6.24 11.49
CA ILE A 248 26.40 4.85 11.51
C ILE A 248 27.35 4.07 12.42
N LYS A 249 26.79 3.43 13.46
CA LYS A 249 27.51 2.52 14.34
C LYS A 249 26.94 1.12 14.17
N VAL A 250 27.76 0.20 13.68
CA VAL A 250 27.44 -1.22 13.61
C VAL A 250 28.20 -1.98 14.70
N THR A 251 27.59 -3.00 15.27
CA THR A 251 28.24 -3.90 16.23
C THR A 251 27.81 -5.32 15.93
N HIS A 252 28.78 -6.17 15.59
CA HIS A 252 28.60 -7.60 15.58
C HIS A 252 28.94 -8.13 16.97
N ALA A 253 27.96 -8.74 17.64
CA ALA A 253 28.17 -9.41 18.91
C ALA A 253 28.34 -10.90 18.67
N ARG A 254 29.38 -11.49 19.27
CA ARG A 254 29.61 -12.94 19.19
C ARG A 254 28.35 -13.68 19.66
N PRO A 255 27.76 -14.60 18.88
CA PRO A 255 26.48 -15.24 19.22
C PRO A 255 26.52 -16.08 20.51
N GLY A 256 27.69 -16.56 20.89
CA GLY A 256 27.93 -17.32 22.11
C GLY A 256 29.41 -17.73 22.25
N PRO A 257 29.82 -18.20 23.44
CA PRO A 257 31.23 -18.55 23.71
C PRO A 257 31.75 -19.72 22.86
N ASP A 258 30.87 -20.58 22.37
CA ASP A 258 31.21 -21.79 21.60
C ASP A 258 30.70 -21.75 20.14
N VAL A 259 30.17 -20.60 19.72
CA VAL A 259 29.77 -20.39 18.32
C VAL A 259 30.96 -19.75 17.59
N ASP A 260 31.37 -20.38 16.49
CA ASP A 260 32.31 -19.81 15.55
C ASP A 260 31.58 -18.84 14.62
N ASP A 261 32.04 -17.60 14.59
CA ASP A 261 31.52 -16.52 13.75
C ASP A 261 32.51 -16.11 12.66
N ALA A 262 33.46 -16.99 12.30
CA ALA A 262 34.45 -16.74 11.24
C ALA A 262 33.85 -16.37 9.86
N GLY A 263 32.61 -16.80 9.59
CA GLY A 263 31.86 -16.43 8.38
C GLY A 263 31.03 -15.15 8.50
N ALA A 264 31.00 -14.50 9.66
CA ALA A 264 30.23 -13.28 9.90
C ALA A 264 31.05 -12.02 9.60
N ALA A 265 30.35 -10.91 9.36
CA ALA A 265 30.95 -9.60 9.18
C ALA A 265 30.08 -8.51 9.78
N ALA A 266 30.69 -7.42 10.23
CA ALA A 266 29.94 -6.22 10.62
C ALA A 266 29.30 -5.52 9.40
N LEU A 267 29.95 -5.57 8.25
CA LEU A 267 29.45 -5.03 6.99
C LEU A 267 29.80 -6.01 5.85
N SER A 268 28.81 -6.38 5.05
CA SER A 268 28.97 -7.16 3.83
C SER A 268 28.35 -6.40 2.67
N VAL A 269 29.03 -6.40 1.51
CA VAL A 269 28.61 -5.69 0.30
C VAL A 269 28.79 -6.64 -0.88
N ASP A 270 27.72 -6.80 -1.66
CA ASP A 270 27.72 -7.60 -2.88
C ASP A 270 27.32 -6.73 -4.08
N LEU A 271 28.08 -6.80 -5.18
CA LEU A 271 27.86 -6.05 -6.41
C LEU A 271 27.42 -7.03 -7.49
N THR A 272 26.11 -7.11 -7.72
CA THR A 272 25.51 -8.16 -8.58
C THR A 272 25.23 -7.67 -9.99
N GLY A 273 25.05 -8.61 -10.93
CA GLY A 273 24.73 -8.38 -12.33
C GLY A 273 25.93 -8.56 -13.27
N GLU A 274 25.77 -9.35 -14.34
CA GLU A 274 26.81 -9.57 -15.33
C GLU A 274 27.28 -8.23 -15.95
N GLY A 275 28.59 -7.99 -15.95
CA GLY A 275 29.18 -6.77 -16.50
C GLY A 275 29.02 -5.51 -15.64
N THR A 276 28.59 -5.62 -14.37
CA THR A 276 28.47 -4.47 -13.47
C THR A 276 29.79 -3.70 -13.31
N LYS A 277 29.71 -2.37 -13.29
CA LYS A 277 30.83 -1.44 -13.05
C LYS A 277 30.65 -0.62 -11.77
N ALA A 278 29.75 -1.05 -10.90
CA ALA A 278 29.49 -0.38 -9.63
C ALA A 278 30.75 -0.37 -8.75
N GLN A 279 30.90 0.66 -7.93
CA GLN A 279 31.95 0.73 -6.91
C GLN A 279 31.44 0.11 -5.61
N GLY A 280 32.32 -0.53 -4.83
CA GLY A 280 31.95 -1.09 -3.52
C GLY A 280 31.83 -0.01 -2.44
N LEU A 281 32.95 0.64 -2.12
CA LEU A 281 33.01 1.72 -1.12
C LEU A 281 33.59 2.99 -1.74
N PHE A 282 32.84 4.10 -1.62
CA PHE A 282 33.26 5.42 -2.06
C PHE A 282 33.27 6.38 -0.87
N ILE A 283 34.42 7.01 -0.61
CA ILE A 283 34.61 7.95 0.49
C ILE A 283 35.13 9.26 -0.09
N THR A 284 34.47 10.37 0.24
CA THR A 284 34.86 11.71 -0.18
C THR A 284 34.55 12.74 0.90
N SER A 285 35.21 13.89 0.82
CA SER A 285 34.81 15.12 1.53
C SER A 285 34.64 16.23 0.51
N THR A 286 33.41 16.66 0.28
CA THR A 286 33.02 17.56 -0.81
C THR A 286 33.05 19.05 -0.46
N VAL A 287 33.73 19.43 0.63
CA VAL A 287 33.79 20.85 1.05
C VAL A 287 34.60 21.70 0.07
N ASN A 288 34.08 22.89 -0.28
CA ASN A 288 34.78 23.85 -1.14
C ASN A 288 36.04 24.36 -0.43
N ARG A 289 37.23 23.94 -0.87
CA ARG A 289 38.53 24.47 -0.43
C ARG A 289 39.42 24.77 -1.64
N ALA A 290 40.53 25.47 -1.40
CA ALA A 290 41.50 25.76 -2.45
C ALA A 290 42.22 24.49 -2.91
N ASP A 291 42.78 24.53 -4.12
CA ASP A 291 43.60 23.42 -4.63
C ASP A 291 44.77 23.13 -3.68
N GLY A 292 44.89 21.86 -3.26
CA GLY A 292 45.92 21.40 -2.31
C GLY A 292 45.46 21.35 -0.85
N ASP A 293 44.30 21.93 -0.51
CA ASP A 293 43.72 21.78 0.82
C ASP A 293 43.04 20.42 1.00
N LEU A 294 43.20 19.82 2.18
CA LEU A 294 42.53 18.56 2.51
C LEU A 294 41.06 18.83 2.81
N GLY A 295 40.12 18.07 2.23
CA GLY A 295 38.67 18.20 2.49
C GLY A 295 38.24 17.76 3.90
N THR A 296 38.99 16.89 4.55
CA THR A 296 38.86 16.59 5.99
C THR A 296 40.26 16.55 6.59
N LEU A 297 40.39 16.80 7.89
CA LEU A 297 41.67 16.60 8.61
C LEU A 297 41.73 15.23 9.29
N GLY A 298 40.58 14.53 9.38
CA GLY A 298 40.49 13.19 9.94
C GLY A 298 40.99 12.12 8.98
N ASN A 299 41.22 10.92 9.50
CA ASN A 299 41.56 9.77 8.68
C ASN A 299 40.38 9.41 7.76
N LEU A 300 40.70 8.99 6.54
CA LEU A 300 39.70 8.45 5.61
C LEU A 300 39.33 7.02 6.01
N ILE A 301 40.32 6.22 6.41
CA ILE A 301 40.14 4.85 6.89
C ILE A 301 41.03 4.62 8.12
N THR A 302 40.51 3.90 9.11
CA THR A 302 41.29 3.47 10.27
C THR A 302 40.77 2.12 10.75
N VAL A 303 41.67 1.15 10.89
CA VAL A 303 41.41 -0.20 11.41
C VAL A 303 42.23 -0.38 12.68
N ARG A 304 41.54 -0.74 13.77
CA ARG A 304 42.13 -0.96 15.09
C ARG A 304 41.63 -2.26 15.67
N ASN A 305 42.55 -3.18 15.87
CA ASN A 305 42.37 -4.45 16.51
C ASN A 305 43.42 -4.62 17.63
N THR A 306 44.66 -4.23 17.36
CA THR A 306 45.73 -4.25 18.37
C THR A 306 45.60 -3.07 19.32
N LYS A 307 45.51 -3.34 20.62
CA LYS A 307 45.37 -2.31 21.66
C LYS A 307 46.44 -1.22 21.52
N GLY A 308 46.00 0.03 21.41
CA GLY A 308 46.88 1.20 21.33
C GLY A 308 47.53 1.45 19.96
N ARG A 309 47.19 0.66 18.93
CA ARG A 309 47.76 0.80 17.58
C ARG A 309 46.70 1.05 16.51
N ASP A 310 47.12 1.73 15.45
CA ASP A 310 46.45 1.74 14.15
C ASP A 310 47.07 0.61 13.32
N ASP A 311 46.38 -0.53 13.17
CA ASP A 311 46.88 -1.67 12.39
C ASP A 311 46.94 -1.31 10.90
N PHE A 312 45.94 -0.59 10.42
CA PHE A 312 45.91 0.05 9.11
C PHE A 312 45.25 1.42 9.21
N ARG A 313 45.84 2.42 8.55
CA ARG A 313 45.31 3.78 8.50
C ARG A 313 45.59 4.41 7.15
N MET A 314 44.59 5.10 6.62
CA MET A 314 44.74 6.09 5.54
C MET A 314 44.42 7.47 6.09
N ALA A 315 45.41 8.36 6.14
CA ALA A 315 45.27 9.73 6.59
C ALA A 315 44.54 10.61 5.56
N ALA A 316 44.11 11.80 5.98
CA ALA A 316 43.43 12.79 5.15
C ALA A 316 44.17 13.13 3.83
N ASN A 317 45.50 13.14 3.86
CA ASN A 317 46.38 13.45 2.73
C ASN A 317 46.73 12.22 1.89
N GLY A 318 46.03 11.10 2.07
CA GLY A 318 46.26 9.86 1.33
C GLY A 318 47.46 9.03 1.79
N ARG A 319 48.24 9.49 2.78
CA ARG A 319 49.34 8.69 3.34
C ARG A 319 48.79 7.48 4.09
N ILE A 320 49.44 6.34 3.90
CA ILE A 320 49.09 5.07 4.52
C ILE A 320 50.11 4.74 5.60
N ALA A 321 49.63 4.34 6.77
CA ALA A 321 50.46 3.79 7.84
C ALA A 321 49.91 2.48 8.39
N MET A 322 50.82 1.61 8.81
CA MET A 322 50.48 0.30 9.38
C MET A 322 51.32 0.04 10.64
N GLY A 323 50.67 -0.43 11.70
CA GLY A 323 51.33 -0.84 12.96
C GLY A 323 51.79 0.32 13.86
N GLY A 324 51.50 1.57 13.53
CA GLY A 324 51.86 2.74 14.35
C GLY A 324 51.00 2.89 15.62
N PRO A 325 51.44 3.69 16.62
CA PRO A 325 50.56 4.06 17.73
C PRO A 325 49.36 4.85 17.22
N ILE A 326 48.24 4.78 17.93
CA ILE A 326 47.01 5.52 17.60
C ILE A 326 47.32 7.01 17.35
N GLY A 327 46.92 7.51 16.18
CA GLY A 327 47.06 8.93 15.82
C GLY A 327 48.42 9.30 15.21
N TYR A 328 49.34 8.34 15.06
CA TYR A 328 50.67 8.56 14.45
C TYR A 328 50.61 9.21 13.05
N ASN A 329 51.26 10.36 12.88
CA ASN A 329 51.31 11.04 11.58
C ASN A 329 52.33 10.34 10.64
N PRO A 330 51.90 9.74 9.51
CA PRO A 330 52.81 9.05 8.60
C PRO A 330 53.80 10.04 7.98
N THR A 331 55.08 9.68 7.97
CA THR A 331 56.15 10.54 7.43
C THR A 331 56.37 10.37 5.93
N ALA A 332 55.87 9.26 5.37
CA ALA A 332 55.94 8.92 3.95
C ALA A 332 54.54 8.61 3.38
N LEU A 333 54.44 8.40 2.06
CA LEU A 333 53.21 7.91 1.42
C LEU A 333 52.81 6.53 1.93
N LEU A 334 53.77 5.66 2.21
CA LEU A 334 53.59 4.38 2.87
C LEU A 334 54.58 4.28 4.03
N ASP A 335 54.08 4.15 5.25
CA ASP A 335 54.85 4.11 6.49
C ASP A 335 54.56 2.79 7.24
N LEU A 336 55.46 1.83 7.15
CA LEU A 336 55.33 0.52 7.77
C LEU A 336 56.12 0.48 9.07
N ARG A 337 55.42 0.38 10.21
CA ARG A 337 56.06 0.36 11.52
C ARG A 337 55.98 -1.03 12.14
N MET A 338 57.13 -1.72 12.15
CA MET A 338 57.24 -3.05 12.74
C MET A 338 56.99 -3.03 14.26
N PRO A 339 56.18 -3.95 14.79
CA PRO A 339 56.28 -4.33 16.19
C PRO A 339 57.61 -5.07 16.44
N ASP A 340 58.06 -5.09 17.68
CA ASP A 340 59.28 -5.81 18.08
C ASP A 340 59.02 -7.32 18.04
N THR A 341 59.21 -7.91 16.86
CA THR A 341 58.94 -9.32 16.57
C THR A 341 59.96 -9.84 15.56
N THR A 342 60.10 -11.15 15.45
CA THR A 342 60.93 -11.81 14.44
C THR A 342 60.31 -11.80 13.04
N ALA A 343 59.08 -11.30 12.89
CA ALA A 343 58.40 -11.21 11.61
C ALA A 343 58.84 -9.95 10.82
N PRO A 344 59.03 -10.06 9.49
CA PRO A 344 59.37 -8.91 8.65
C PRO A 344 58.22 -7.91 8.49
N ALA A 345 58.55 -6.61 8.36
CA ALA A 345 57.57 -5.58 7.96
C ALA A 345 57.13 -5.74 6.52
N LEU A 346 58.11 -5.98 5.64
CA LEU A 346 57.93 -5.98 4.21
C LEU A 346 58.78 -7.10 3.62
N VAL A 347 58.11 -7.93 2.83
CA VAL A 347 58.71 -9.00 2.05
C VAL A 347 58.30 -8.84 0.60
N THR A 348 59.26 -8.83 -0.31
CA THR A 348 59.00 -9.02 -1.74
C THR A 348 59.35 -10.45 -2.12
N ARG A 349 58.51 -11.10 -2.94
CA ARG A 349 58.71 -12.50 -3.36
C ARG A 349 58.62 -12.64 -4.88
N SER A 350 59.34 -13.62 -5.41
CA SER A 350 59.21 -14.04 -6.81
C SER A 350 57.95 -14.90 -6.97
N ALA A 351 57.25 -14.79 -8.11
CA ALA A 351 55.94 -15.41 -8.35
C ALA A 351 55.94 -16.96 -8.48
N GLY A 352 57.03 -17.66 -8.17
CA GLY A 352 57.17 -19.09 -8.47
C GLY A 352 57.95 -19.95 -7.48
N THR A 353 58.40 -19.41 -6.33
CA THR A 353 59.11 -20.22 -5.31
C THR A 353 58.48 -20.02 -3.94
N THR A 354 57.80 -21.05 -3.47
CA THR A 354 57.38 -21.18 -2.07
C THR A 354 58.66 -21.26 -1.22
N GLY A 355 59.12 -20.14 -0.66
CA GLY A 355 60.17 -20.13 0.36
C GLY A 355 61.35 -19.18 0.18
N ALA A 356 61.47 -18.43 -0.94
CA ALA A 356 62.56 -17.46 -1.12
C ALA A 356 62.05 -16.01 -1.17
N ASN A 357 62.45 -15.21 -0.18
CA ASN A 357 62.23 -13.76 -0.16
C ASN A 357 63.29 -13.08 -1.06
N MET A 358 62.87 -12.14 -1.91
CA MET A 358 63.77 -11.35 -2.78
C MET A 358 64.40 -10.19 -2.03
N ALA A 359 63.61 -9.52 -1.18
CA ALA A 359 64.07 -8.51 -0.25
C ALA A 359 63.22 -8.60 1.03
N GLU A 360 63.88 -8.48 2.17
CA GLU A 360 63.27 -8.63 3.48
C GLU A 360 63.77 -7.52 4.40
N TRP A 361 62.82 -6.82 5.02
CA TRP A 361 63.10 -5.75 5.96
C TRP A 361 62.62 -6.18 7.34
N GLN A 362 63.57 -6.63 8.17
CA GLN A 362 63.35 -7.05 9.55
C GLN A 362 64.11 -6.16 10.53
N ARG A 363 63.51 -5.89 11.69
CA ARG A 363 64.22 -5.31 12.83
C ARG A 363 64.74 -6.46 13.70
N SER A 364 65.96 -6.31 14.20
CA SER A 364 66.48 -7.24 15.20
C SER A 364 65.72 -7.11 16.53
N SER A 365 65.55 -8.21 17.27
CA SER A 365 64.96 -8.21 18.62
C SER A 365 65.82 -7.47 19.66
N ASP A 366 67.05 -7.08 19.32
CA ASP A 366 67.91 -6.18 20.12
C ASP A 366 67.67 -4.69 19.82
N GLY A 367 66.76 -4.38 18.89
CA GLY A 367 66.43 -3.01 18.51
C GLY A 367 67.35 -2.36 17.46
N SER A 368 68.35 -3.06 16.91
CA SER A 368 69.28 -2.52 15.90
C SER A 368 68.72 -2.54 14.46
N VAL A 369 69.12 -1.55 13.66
CA VAL A 369 68.79 -1.44 12.22
C VAL A 369 69.85 -2.20 11.41
N ARG A 370 69.51 -3.38 10.87
CA ARG A 370 70.50 -4.23 10.18
C ARG A 370 70.84 -3.78 8.75
N THR A 371 69.85 -3.24 8.02
CA THR A 371 70.01 -2.79 6.62
C THR A 371 69.26 -1.49 6.40
N ARG A 372 69.94 -0.47 5.83
CA ARG A 372 69.29 0.76 5.35
C ARG A 372 69.77 1.10 3.94
N ILE A 373 68.85 1.60 3.11
CA ILE A 373 69.19 2.35 1.89
C ILE A 373 69.09 3.83 2.26
N SER A 374 70.20 4.56 2.22
CA SER A 374 70.22 5.98 2.57
C SER A 374 69.60 6.84 1.46
N SER A 375 69.37 8.13 1.74
CA SER A 375 68.99 9.12 0.72
C SER A 375 70.03 9.31 -0.39
N GLN A 376 71.24 8.77 -0.21
CA GLN A 376 72.30 8.73 -1.22
C GLN A 376 72.36 7.37 -1.95
N CYS A 377 71.31 6.55 -1.82
CA CYS A 377 71.20 5.20 -2.40
C CYS A 377 72.30 4.23 -1.94
N GLN A 378 72.92 4.48 -0.77
CA GLN A 378 73.91 3.57 -0.20
C GLN A 378 73.21 2.46 0.56
N ILE A 379 73.55 1.20 0.26
CA ILE A 379 73.19 0.05 1.10
C ILE A 379 74.21 -0.02 2.24
N VAL A 380 73.76 0.26 3.46
CA VAL A 380 74.58 0.16 4.66
C VAL A 380 74.09 -1.03 5.47
N THR A 381 74.97 -2.02 5.66
CA THR A 381 74.79 -3.14 6.58
C THR A 381 75.72 -2.95 7.78
N LEU A 382 75.19 -3.00 9.01
CA LEU A 382 76.02 -2.85 10.22
C LEU A 382 76.68 -4.17 10.67
N GLU A 383 76.47 -5.25 9.91
CA GLU A 383 77.02 -6.59 10.15
C GLU A 383 77.64 -7.13 8.86
N THR A 384 77.18 -8.28 8.35
CA THR A 384 77.72 -8.92 7.14
C THR A 384 76.75 -8.84 5.97
N LEU A 385 77.19 -8.30 4.83
CA LEU A 385 76.48 -8.44 3.56
C LEU A 385 76.94 -9.74 2.87
N TYR A 386 76.04 -10.72 2.74
CA TYR A 386 76.33 -11.97 2.04
C TYR A 386 75.87 -11.89 0.59
N ALA A 387 76.81 -11.89 -0.37
CA ALA A 387 76.54 -11.95 -1.80
C ALA A 387 76.90 -13.35 -2.34
N ALA A 388 75.94 -14.28 -2.34
CA ALA A 388 76.11 -15.61 -2.91
C ALA A 388 75.64 -15.66 -4.37
N GLY A 389 76.59 -15.85 -5.29
CA GLY A 389 76.39 -15.92 -6.74
C GLY A 389 77.73 -15.87 -7.48
N ILE A 390 77.74 -16.14 -8.78
CA ILE A 390 78.97 -16.18 -9.62
C ILE A 390 79.69 -14.83 -9.78
N GLY A 391 79.21 -13.76 -9.14
CA GLY A 391 79.91 -12.47 -9.08
C GLY A 391 79.21 -11.44 -8.19
N LEU A 392 80.01 -10.65 -7.47
CA LEU A 392 79.60 -9.41 -6.82
C LEU A 392 80.16 -8.25 -7.66
N GLN A 393 79.30 -7.56 -8.41
CA GLN A 393 79.71 -6.39 -9.19
C GLN A 393 79.64 -5.12 -8.34
N ILE A 394 80.78 -4.47 -8.14
CA ILE A 394 80.88 -3.15 -7.53
C ILE A 394 81.28 -2.19 -8.66
N GLY A 395 80.37 -1.32 -9.13
CA GLY A 395 80.61 -0.43 -10.29
C GLY A 395 79.45 -0.42 -11.30
N GLY A 396 79.64 0.24 -12.45
CA GLY A 396 78.61 0.40 -13.49
C GLY A 396 78.59 -0.73 -14.54
N THR A 397 77.57 -0.75 -15.40
CA THR A 397 77.46 -1.67 -16.56
C THR A 397 78.34 -1.28 -17.74
N SER A 398 78.81 -0.02 -17.77
CA SER A 398 79.62 0.58 -18.83
C SER A 398 81.05 0.92 -18.41
N VAL A 399 81.38 0.83 -17.12
CA VAL A 399 82.73 0.99 -16.59
C VAL A 399 82.93 0.00 -15.43
N THR A 400 83.97 -0.80 -15.54
CA THR A 400 84.48 -1.64 -14.45
C THR A 400 84.90 -0.77 -13.26
N PHE A 401 84.88 -1.37 -12.08
CA PHE A 401 85.64 -0.88 -10.93
C PHE A 401 87.06 -0.49 -11.40
N GLY A 402 87.47 0.76 -11.21
CA GLY A 402 88.74 1.28 -11.74
C GLY A 402 88.66 2.18 -12.98
N GLY A 403 87.48 2.57 -13.46
CA GLY A 403 87.31 3.56 -14.54
C GLY A 403 87.54 5.04 -14.15
N GLY A 404 88.10 5.32 -12.97
CA GLY A 404 88.46 6.69 -12.54
C GLY A 404 87.60 7.33 -11.43
N SER A 405 86.53 6.68 -10.95
CA SER A 405 85.78 7.10 -9.76
C SER A 405 85.37 5.89 -8.91
N GLY A 406 86.12 5.65 -7.84
CA GLY A 406 85.90 4.56 -6.88
C GLY A 406 87.22 3.94 -6.42
N VAL A 407 87.60 4.16 -5.16
CA VAL A 407 88.78 3.56 -4.53
C VAL A 407 88.34 2.40 -3.63
N LEU A 408 89.04 1.26 -3.67
CA LEU A 408 88.92 0.23 -2.64
C LEU A 408 89.91 0.55 -1.52
N GLY A 409 89.43 1.19 -0.45
CA GLY A 409 90.23 1.40 0.75
C GLY A 409 90.39 0.09 1.51
N ILE A 410 91.59 -0.47 1.53
CA ILE A 410 91.95 -1.62 2.37
C ILE A 410 92.84 -1.09 3.49
N THR A 411 92.38 -1.17 4.74
CA THR A 411 93.19 -0.76 5.89
C THR A 411 94.29 -1.80 6.15
N ASN A 412 95.34 -1.39 6.87
CA ASN A 412 96.34 -2.34 7.35
C ASN A 412 95.66 -3.49 8.12
N ALA A 413 96.00 -4.72 7.75
CA ALA A 413 95.59 -5.90 8.46
C ALA A 413 96.21 -5.90 9.86
N ALA A 414 95.36 -5.93 10.90
CA ALA A 414 95.82 -6.02 12.29
C ALA A 414 96.58 -7.33 12.55
N VAL A 415 96.12 -8.41 11.90
CA VAL A 415 96.77 -9.73 11.87
C VAL A 415 97.00 -10.09 10.41
N GLU A 416 98.23 -10.42 10.03
CA GLU A 416 98.51 -10.84 8.66
C GLU A 416 97.81 -12.18 8.36
N PRO A 417 97.16 -12.31 7.18
CA PRO A 417 96.58 -13.59 6.77
C PRO A 417 97.67 -14.67 6.64
N SER A 418 97.31 -15.90 6.98
CA SER A 418 98.21 -17.06 6.88
C SER A 418 97.61 -18.16 5.99
N ALA A 419 98.46 -19.00 5.41
CA ALA A 419 98.01 -20.17 4.64
C ALA A 419 97.09 -21.10 5.44
N ALA A 420 97.29 -21.18 6.76
CA ALA A 420 96.47 -22.02 7.65
C ALA A 420 94.98 -21.58 7.70
N THR A 421 94.70 -20.33 7.34
CA THR A 421 93.36 -19.74 7.38
C THR A 421 92.69 -19.63 5.99
N ILE A 422 93.38 -20.01 4.91
CA ILE A 422 92.90 -19.84 3.52
C ILE A 422 92.62 -21.21 2.89
N ALA A 423 91.34 -21.57 2.77
CA ALA A 423 90.90 -22.79 2.10
C ALA A 423 90.83 -22.60 0.57
N GLY A 424 91.98 -22.70 -0.11
CA GLY A 424 92.12 -22.55 -1.56
C GLY A 424 92.22 -21.10 -2.05
N GLY A 425 92.88 -20.88 -3.19
CA GLY A 425 93.14 -19.54 -3.74
C GLY A 425 94.22 -18.78 -2.97
N GLY A 426 93.87 -17.60 -2.44
CA GLY A 426 94.75 -16.72 -1.66
C GLY A 426 93.99 -15.51 -1.10
N ALA A 427 94.69 -14.64 -0.36
CA ALA A 427 94.13 -13.43 0.23
C ALA A 427 94.91 -12.16 -0.18
N LEU A 428 94.17 -11.10 -0.53
CA LEU A 428 94.71 -9.76 -0.77
C LEU A 428 94.60 -8.95 0.53
N TYR A 429 95.71 -8.36 1.00
CA TYR A 429 95.72 -7.57 2.23
C TYR A 429 96.72 -6.40 2.16
N VAL A 430 96.54 -5.39 3.00
CA VAL A 430 97.50 -4.28 3.15
C VAL A 430 98.24 -4.42 4.48
N LYS A 431 99.55 -4.19 4.49
CA LYS A 431 100.37 -4.15 5.70
C LYS A 431 101.38 -3.02 5.58
N ASP A 432 101.39 -2.16 6.59
CA ASP A 432 102.22 -0.96 6.65
C ASP A 432 102.12 -0.09 5.39
N GLY A 433 100.91 0.00 4.81
CA GLY A 433 100.60 0.76 3.59
C GLY A 433 100.83 -0.01 2.28
N ALA A 434 101.60 -1.09 2.29
CA ALA A 434 101.89 -1.88 1.10
C ALA A 434 100.84 -2.98 0.85
N LEU A 435 100.51 -3.22 -0.42
CA LEU A 435 99.54 -4.22 -0.87
C LEU A 435 100.22 -5.57 -1.14
N TYR A 436 99.71 -6.63 -0.52
CA TYR A 436 100.22 -7.99 -0.62
C TYR A 436 99.16 -8.99 -1.06
N TRP A 437 99.59 -10.02 -1.78
CA TRP A 437 98.84 -11.27 -1.99
C TRP A 437 99.54 -12.41 -1.27
N ILE A 438 98.79 -13.24 -0.53
CA ILE A 438 99.29 -14.51 0.01
C ILE A 438 98.53 -15.69 -0.62
N GLY A 439 99.26 -16.58 -1.28
CA GLY A 439 98.71 -17.81 -1.83
C GLY A 439 98.39 -18.84 -0.76
N SER A 440 97.55 -19.83 -1.11
CA SER A 440 97.25 -21.00 -0.25
C SER A 440 98.47 -21.88 0.03
N ASP A 441 99.55 -21.75 -0.75
CA ASP A 441 100.86 -22.34 -0.51
C ASP A 441 101.70 -21.56 0.54
N GLY A 442 101.20 -20.42 1.01
CA GLY A 442 101.88 -19.52 1.94
C GLY A 442 102.83 -18.52 1.30
N THR A 443 102.96 -18.52 -0.03
CA THR A 443 103.80 -17.57 -0.74
C THR A 443 103.22 -16.17 -0.63
N LYS A 444 104.01 -15.23 -0.09
CA LYS A 444 103.66 -13.81 0.00
C LYS A 444 104.29 -13.03 -1.15
N THR A 445 103.46 -12.29 -1.88
CA THR A 445 103.86 -11.46 -3.00
C THR A 445 103.49 -10.01 -2.70
N LEU A 446 104.49 -9.13 -2.71
CA LEU A 446 104.27 -7.68 -2.72
C LEU A 446 103.71 -7.30 -4.10
N LEU A 447 102.53 -6.70 -4.12
CA LEU A 447 101.88 -6.24 -5.35
C LEU A 447 102.10 -4.75 -5.59
N ALA A 448 102.08 -3.95 -4.52
CA ALA A 448 102.38 -2.52 -4.59
C ALA A 448 103.00 -2.04 -3.26
N PRO A 449 104.05 -1.20 -3.30
CA PRO A 449 104.61 -0.59 -2.10
C PRO A 449 103.65 0.48 -1.52
N ALA A 450 103.95 0.93 -0.29
CA ALA A 450 103.22 1.97 0.43
C ALA A 450 103.29 3.36 -0.23
#